data_AF-A0A6D2IBV5-F1
#
_entry.id   AF-A0A6D2IBV5-F1
#
_cell.length_a   1.000
_cell.length_b   1.000
_cell.length_c   1.000
_cell.angle_alpha   90.00
_cell.angle_beta   90.00
_cell.angle_gamma   90.00
#
_symmetry.space_group_name_H-M   'P 1'
#
loop_
_entity.id
_entity.type
_entity.pdbx_description
1 polymer ?
#
loop_
_entity_poly.entity_id
_entity_poly.type
_entity_poly.pdbx_seq_one_letter_code
_entity_poly.pdbx_strand_id
1 'polypeptide(L)'
;MDKLIWAYTKSGIYSVKTGYFLASRLKEDQIPQQVLEPSTTALKSRVWTTKTTRKIKHFMWQSIAGCLPVKNSLVNRHCGTDRLCPRCDAAPETTNHLLFECPAALQVWSISEFPSSLGVFPCDTLYRNVDHLFWRAKEAKVPESTIARFP
;
A
#
# COMPACT_ATOMS: atom_id res chain seq x y z
N MET A 1 40.03 33.85 4.64
CA MET A 1 38.76 33.99 5.38
C MET A 1 37.71 33.18 4.65
N ASP A 2 37.24 32.10 5.25
CA ASP A 2 36.14 31.32 4.70
C ASP A 2 34.82 32.05 4.91
N LYS A 3 34.02 32.14 3.85
CA LYS A 3 32.69 32.75 3.88
C LYS A 3 31.66 31.68 3.54
N LEU A 4 30.66 31.53 4.41
CA LEU A 4 29.49 30.70 4.11
C LEU A 4 28.65 31.41 3.04
N ILE A 5 28.51 30.75 1.87
CA ILE A 5 27.72 31.23 0.75
C ILE A 5 26.60 30.24 0.43
N TRP A 6 25.43 30.76 0.08
CA TRP A 6 24.33 29.93 -0.40
C TRP A 6 24.55 29.57 -1.87
N ALA A 7 24.98 28.34 -2.14
CA ALA A 7 25.37 27.89 -3.48
C ALA A 7 24.23 27.92 -4.52
N TYR A 8 22.97 28.02 -4.08
CA TYR A 8 21.79 27.99 -4.96
C TYR A 8 21.33 29.39 -5.42
N THR A 9 22.10 30.44 -5.14
CA THR A 9 21.87 31.78 -5.67
C THR A 9 23.17 32.38 -6.20
N LYS A 10 23.10 33.11 -7.32
CA LYS A 10 24.26 33.81 -7.90
C LYS A 10 24.82 34.90 -6.97
N SER A 11 23.98 35.44 -6.08
CA SER A 11 24.38 36.41 -5.07
C SER A 11 25.05 35.79 -3.85
N GLY A 12 24.95 34.46 -3.66
CA GLY A 12 25.43 33.77 -2.47
C GLY A 12 24.64 34.08 -1.20
N ILE A 13 23.56 34.88 -1.27
CA ILE A 13 22.74 35.27 -0.13
C ILE A 13 21.57 34.29 0.01
N TYR A 14 21.37 33.81 1.24
CA TYR A 14 20.21 33.00 1.60
C TYR A 14 18.94 33.85 1.72
N SER A 15 17.81 33.31 1.27
CA SER A 15 16.48 33.87 1.53
C SER A 15 15.49 32.74 1.81
N VAL A 16 14.42 33.03 2.56
CA VAL A 16 13.34 32.06 2.81
C VAL A 16 12.76 31.50 1.51
N LYS A 17 12.63 32.35 0.47
CA LYS A 17 12.14 31.95 -0.86
C LYS A 17 13.06 30.92 -1.52
N THR A 18 14.36 31.15 -1.50
CA THR A 18 15.34 30.26 -2.16
C THR A 18 15.56 28.97 -1.35
N GLY A 19 15.49 29.06 -0.02
CA GLY A 19 15.45 27.89 0.86
C GLY A 19 14.20 27.02 0.63
N TYR A 20 13.01 27.63 0.58
CA TYR A 20 11.75 26.91 0.34
C TYR A 20 11.69 26.28 -1.06
N PHE A 21 12.19 27.00 -2.07
CA PHE A 21 12.28 26.47 -3.44
C PHE A 21 13.18 25.24 -3.51
N LEU A 22 14.35 25.27 -2.88
CA LEU A 22 15.25 24.13 -2.81
C LEU A 22 14.60 22.96 -2.05
N ALA A 23 13.99 23.23 -0.90
CA ALA A 23 13.32 22.20 -0.11
C ALA A 23 12.17 21.53 -0.89
N SER A 24 11.41 22.31 -1.66
CA SER A 24 10.34 21.77 -2.53
C SER A 24 10.90 20.86 -3.63
N ARG A 25 11.99 21.26 -4.29
CA ARG A 25 12.65 20.41 -5.31
C ARG A 25 13.24 19.13 -4.73
N LEU A 26 13.95 19.22 -3.60
CA LEU A 26 14.49 18.05 -2.92
C LEU A 26 13.38 17.09 -2.48
N LYS A 27 12.21 17.61 -2.13
CA LYS A 27 11.03 16.81 -1.82
C LYS A 27 10.46 16.12 -3.07
N GLU A 28 10.44 16.79 -4.22
CA GLU A 28 10.05 16.21 -5.51
C GLU A 28 11.01 15.10 -5.96
N ASP A 29 12.32 15.31 -5.82
CA ASP A 29 13.35 14.31 -6.15
C ASP A 29 13.33 13.08 -5.21
N GLN A 30 12.74 13.23 -4.01
CA GLN A 30 12.53 12.15 -3.05
C GLN A 30 11.17 11.47 -3.17
N ILE A 31 10.27 11.93 -4.06
CA ILE A 31 9.05 11.18 -4.35
C ILE A 31 9.50 9.91 -5.07
N PRO A 32 9.38 8.71 -4.48
CA PRO A 32 9.66 7.48 -5.20
C PRO A 32 8.85 7.52 -6.50
N GLN A 33 9.46 7.16 -7.63
CA GLN A 33 8.80 7.02 -8.93
C GLN A 33 7.36 6.57 -8.68
N GLN A 34 6.39 7.45 -8.94
CA GLN A 34 4.99 7.09 -8.79
C GLN A 34 4.76 5.94 -9.78
N VAL A 35 4.72 4.72 -9.25
CA VAL A 35 4.13 3.60 -9.95
C VAL A 35 2.71 4.08 -10.23
N LEU A 36 2.41 4.36 -11.50
CA LEU A 36 1.06 4.65 -11.98
C LEU A 36 0.24 3.39 -11.76
N GLU A 37 -0.12 3.13 -10.51
CA GLU A 37 -1.10 2.11 -10.20
C GLU A 37 -2.40 2.53 -10.89
N PRO A 38 -3.07 1.61 -11.60
CA PRO A 38 -4.41 1.87 -12.09
C PRO A 38 -5.29 2.38 -10.95
N SER A 39 -6.19 3.31 -11.29
CA SER A 39 -7.05 3.97 -10.31
C SER A 39 -7.74 2.97 -9.38
N THR A 40 -7.55 3.13 -8.07
CA THR A 40 -8.21 2.31 -7.05
C THR A 40 -9.71 2.58 -6.94
N THR A 41 -10.25 3.55 -7.69
CA THR A 41 -11.67 3.92 -7.67
C THR A 41 -12.58 2.75 -8.02
N ALA A 42 -12.22 1.94 -9.03
CA ALA A 42 -13.00 0.76 -9.41
C ALA A 42 -13.03 -0.28 -8.28
N LEU A 43 -11.88 -0.55 -7.65
CA LEU A 43 -11.78 -1.45 -6.50
C LEU A 43 -12.65 -0.96 -5.34
N LYS A 44 -12.53 0.32 -4.98
CA LYS A 44 -13.30 0.95 -3.90
C LYS A 44 -14.80 0.91 -4.14
N SER A 45 -15.24 1.12 -5.38
CA SER A 45 -16.65 1.01 -5.76
C SER A 45 -17.14 -0.43 -5.65
N ARG A 46 -16.34 -1.40 -6.14
CA ARG A 46 -16.67 -2.82 -6.10
C ARG A 46 -16.91 -3.33 -4.69
N VAL A 47 -16.09 -2.90 -3.72
CA VAL A 47 -16.26 -3.23 -2.30
C VAL A 47 -17.69 -2.99 -1.81
N TRP A 48 -18.32 -1.88 -2.20
CA TRP A 48 -19.67 -1.56 -1.72
C TRP A 48 -20.76 -2.47 -2.30
N THR A 49 -20.50 -3.09 -3.45
CA THR A 49 -21.41 -4.03 -4.13
C THR A 49 -21.29 -5.49 -3.66
N THR A 50 -20.24 -5.82 -2.89
CA THR A 50 -20.02 -7.17 -2.35
C THR A 50 -21.15 -7.63 -1.43
N LYS A 51 -21.37 -8.94 -1.27
CA LYS A 51 -22.46 -9.49 -0.45
C LYS A 51 -21.96 -9.85 0.95
N THR A 52 -21.43 -8.86 1.65
CA THR A 52 -20.90 -9.03 3.01
C THR A 52 -21.41 -7.99 3.99
N THR A 53 -21.07 -8.14 5.27
CA THR A 53 -21.44 -7.20 6.33
C THR A 53 -20.81 -5.82 6.10
N ARG A 54 -21.49 -4.76 6.55
CA ARG A 54 -21.00 -3.38 6.44
C ARG A 54 -19.61 -3.20 7.08
N LYS A 55 -19.34 -3.92 8.17
CA LYS A 55 -18.05 -3.91 8.87
C LYS A 55 -16.92 -4.40 7.96
N ILE A 56 -17.14 -5.50 7.24
CA ILE A 56 -16.15 -6.07 6.31
C ILE A 56 -15.97 -5.15 5.10
N LYS A 57 -17.06 -4.61 4.52
CA LYS A 57 -16.97 -3.61 3.43
C LYS A 57 -16.11 -2.41 3.82
N HIS A 58 -16.36 -1.85 5.00
CA HIS A 58 -15.59 -0.70 5.47
C HIS A 58 -14.10 -1.03 5.62
N PHE A 59 -13.78 -2.19 6.21
CA PHE A 59 -12.41 -2.66 6.34
C PHE A 59 -11.69 -2.81 4.98
N MET A 60 -12.34 -3.44 4.00
CA MET A 60 -11.78 -3.59 2.65
C MET A 60 -11.57 -2.23 1.98
N TRP A 61 -12.54 -1.33 2.09
CA TRP A 61 -12.43 0.02 1.56
C TRP A 61 -11.26 0.78 2.20
N GLN A 62 -11.11 0.72 3.53
CA GLN A 62 -9.97 1.34 4.23
C GLN A 62 -8.62 0.75 3.80
N SER A 63 -8.57 -0.56 3.57
CA SER A 63 -7.38 -1.26 3.08
C SER A 63 -6.93 -0.70 1.73
N ILE A 64 -7.86 -0.63 0.77
CA ILE A 64 -7.60 -0.13 -0.58
C ILE A 64 -7.35 1.39 -0.58
N ALA A 65 -7.96 2.13 0.34
CA ALA A 65 -7.74 3.57 0.47
C ALA A 65 -6.42 3.95 1.15
N GLY A 66 -5.65 2.98 1.68
CA GLY A 66 -4.44 3.26 2.44
C GLY A 66 -4.71 3.91 3.80
N CYS A 67 -5.91 3.69 4.36
CA CYS A 67 -6.36 4.26 5.62
C CYS A 67 -6.11 3.34 6.83
N LEU A 68 -5.55 2.14 6.64
CA LEU A 68 -5.24 1.26 7.75
C LEU A 68 -4.04 1.78 8.57
N PRO A 69 -4.10 1.65 9.91
CA PRO A 69 -3.02 2.07 10.80
C PRO A 69 -1.90 1.02 10.86
N VAL A 70 -1.33 0.67 9.70
CA VAL A 70 -0.16 -0.23 9.63
C VAL A 70 1.11 0.52 10.05
N LYS A 71 2.08 -0.15 10.68
CA LYS A 71 3.30 0.53 11.19
C LYS A 71 4.03 1.33 10.12
N ASN A 72 4.13 0.84 8.88
CA ASN A 72 4.77 1.62 7.81
C ASN A 72 4.08 2.97 7.58
N SER A 73 2.75 3.01 7.62
CA SER A 73 1.97 4.25 7.50
C SER A 73 2.10 5.15 8.72
N LEU A 74 2.18 4.58 9.93
CA LEU A 74 2.38 5.35 11.17
C LEU A 74 3.76 6.01 11.20
N VAL A 75 4.81 5.29 10.81
CA VAL A 75 6.16 5.86 10.70
C VAL A 75 6.23 6.95 9.64
N ASN A 76 5.59 6.77 8.48
CA ASN A 76 5.52 7.81 7.45
C ASN A 76 4.79 9.08 7.92
N ARG A 77 3.90 8.97 8.91
CA ARG A 77 3.22 10.10 9.56
C ARG A 77 3.96 10.63 10.78
N HIS A 78 5.15 10.12 11.07
CA HIS A 78 5.95 10.46 12.26
C HIS A 78 5.23 10.11 13.58
N CYS A 79 4.30 9.14 13.55
CA CYS A 79 3.57 8.62 14.71
C CYS A 79 4.22 7.35 15.30
N GLY A 80 5.39 6.96 14.82
CA GLY A 80 6.13 5.78 15.27
C GLY A 80 7.54 5.75 14.70
N THR A 81 8.39 4.88 15.24
CA THR A 81 9.79 4.71 14.84
C THR A 81 10.08 3.38 14.16
N ASP A 82 9.33 2.35 14.53
CA ASP A 82 9.50 0.99 14.02
C ASP A 82 8.51 0.69 12.89
N ARG A 83 9.02 0.12 11.79
CA ARG A 83 8.24 -0.30 10.62
C ARG A 83 7.93 -1.79 10.61
N LEU A 84 8.60 -2.61 11.41
CA LEU A 84 8.55 -4.07 11.32
C LEU A 84 7.19 -4.63 11.71
N CYS A 85 6.69 -5.57 10.91
CA CYS A 85 5.45 -6.28 11.18
C CYS A 85 5.50 -6.97 12.55
N PRO A 86 4.60 -6.64 13.49
CA PRO A 86 4.64 -7.19 14.85
C PRO A 86 4.30 -8.69 14.89
N ARG A 87 3.88 -9.28 13.76
CA ARG A 87 3.52 -10.70 13.65
C ARG A 87 4.69 -11.56 13.20
N CYS A 88 5.55 -11.05 12.30
CA CYS A 88 6.63 -11.83 11.70
C CYS A 88 8.03 -11.26 11.97
N ASP A 89 8.12 -10.00 12.40
CA ASP A 89 9.35 -9.27 12.73
C ASP A 89 10.42 -9.24 11.62
N ALA A 90 10.03 -9.57 10.39
CA ALA A 90 10.97 -9.79 9.28
C ALA A 90 10.90 -8.73 8.17
N ALA A 91 9.74 -8.06 8.02
CA ALA A 91 9.50 -7.10 6.93
C ALA A 91 8.66 -5.92 7.40
N PRO A 92 8.73 -4.76 6.71
CA PRO A 92 7.87 -3.61 7.00
C PRO A 92 6.37 -3.96 6.91
N GLU A 93 5.59 -3.53 7.89
CA GLU A 93 4.15 -3.73 7.90
C GLU A 93 3.46 -2.77 6.93
N THR A 94 3.33 -3.18 5.68
CA THR A 94 2.46 -2.54 4.69
C THR A 94 1.08 -3.17 4.70
N THR A 95 0.08 -2.53 4.08
CA THR A 95 -1.25 -3.15 3.90
C THR A 95 -1.15 -4.44 3.09
N ASN A 96 -0.29 -4.50 2.06
CA ASN A 96 -0.09 -5.72 1.30
C ASN A 96 0.55 -6.81 2.17
N HIS A 97 1.58 -6.45 2.93
CA HIS A 97 2.23 -7.39 3.83
C HIS A 97 1.25 -7.96 4.85
N LEU A 98 0.49 -7.09 5.53
CA LEU A 98 -0.50 -7.49 6.53
C LEU A 98 -1.55 -8.47 5.99
N LEU A 99 -1.99 -8.28 4.74
CA LEU A 99 -3.10 -9.05 4.16
C LEU A 99 -2.67 -10.23 3.29
N PHE A 100 -1.47 -10.21 2.70
CA PHE A 100 -1.10 -11.10 1.59
C PHE A 100 0.29 -11.73 1.70
N GLU A 101 1.27 -11.09 2.33
CA GLU A 101 2.67 -11.60 2.34
C GLU A 101 3.13 -12.10 3.70
N CYS A 102 2.55 -11.58 4.79
CA CYS A 102 2.91 -11.97 6.15
C CYS A 102 2.69 -13.48 6.30
N PRO A 103 3.62 -14.24 6.92
CA PRO A 103 3.45 -15.67 7.16
C PRO A 103 2.09 -16.04 7.79
N ALA A 104 1.63 -15.23 8.75
CA ALA A 104 0.30 -15.41 9.34
C ALA A 104 -0.85 -15.21 8.33
N ALA A 105 -0.72 -14.28 7.38
CA ALA A 105 -1.71 -14.07 6.33
C ALA A 105 -1.69 -15.23 5.31
N LEU A 106 -0.50 -15.68 4.91
CA LEU A 106 -0.33 -16.83 4.01
C LEU A 106 -0.97 -18.10 4.59
N GLN A 107 -0.83 -18.32 5.91
CA GLN A 107 -1.52 -19.42 6.60
C GLN A 107 -3.04 -19.31 6.47
N VAL A 108 -3.62 -18.13 6.70
CA VAL A 108 -5.07 -17.91 6.54
C VAL A 108 -5.52 -18.19 5.10
N TRP A 109 -4.76 -17.73 4.10
CA TRP A 109 -5.06 -18.02 2.69
C TRP A 109 -4.94 -19.50 2.34
N SER A 110 -3.99 -20.22 2.93
CA SER A 110 -3.87 -21.67 2.72
C SER A 110 -5.07 -22.46 3.26
N ILE A 111 -5.71 -21.96 4.32
CA ILE A 111 -6.87 -22.58 4.96
C ILE A 111 -8.19 -22.19 4.28
N SER A 112 -8.24 -21.06 3.57
CA SER A 112 -9.47 -20.55 2.95
C SER A 112 -9.93 -21.32 1.71
N GLU A 113 -9.18 -22.35 1.29
CA GLU A 113 -9.37 -23.10 0.05
C GLU A 113 -9.29 -22.24 -1.23
N PHE A 114 -8.89 -20.97 -1.10
CA PHE A 114 -8.68 -20.09 -2.24
C PHE A 114 -7.36 -20.46 -2.93
N PRO A 115 -7.37 -20.75 -4.24
CA PRO A 115 -6.18 -21.26 -4.91
C PRO A 115 -5.10 -20.19 -4.96
N SER A 116 -3.97 -20.49 -4.32
CA SER A 116 -2.75 -19.70 -4.48
C SER A 116 -2.11 -20.08 -5.81
N SER A 117 -1.88 -19.09 -6.67
CA SER A 117 -1.27 -19.26 -7.98
C SER A 117 0.06 -18.54 -8.01
N LEU A 118 1.15 -19.28 -8.26
CA LEU A 118 2.51 -18.73 -8.26
C LEU A 118 2.61 -17.53 -9.22
N GLY A 119 3.09 -16.40 -8.72
CA GLY A 119 3.23 -15.16 -9.48
C GLY A 119 1.92 -14.41 -9.77
N VAL A 120 0.78 -14.92 -9.30
CA VAL A 120 -0.55 -14.30 -9.51
C VAL A 120 -1.19 -13.91 -8.18
N PHE A 121 -1.25 -14.82 -7.21
CA PHE A 121 -1.89 -14.60 -5.91
C PHE A 121 -1.34 -15.57 -4.84
N PRO A 122 -0.93 -15.08 -3.66
CA PRO A 122 -0.64 -13.68 -3.33
C PRO A 122 0.58 -13.12 -4.11
N CYS A 123 0.62 -11.81 -4.34
CA CYS A 123 1.73 -11.09 -4.98
C CYS A 123 2.17 -9.83 -4.20
N ASP A 124 3.20 -9.15 -4.68
CA ASP A 124 3.84 -7.98 -4.05
C ASP A 124 3.00 -6.68 -4.10
N THR A 125 1.86 -6.72 -4.79
CA THR A 125 1.06 -5.54 -5.09
C THR A 125 -0.35 -5.68 -4.55
N LEU A 126 -0.76 -4.76 -3.67
CA LEU A 126 -2.11 -4.73 -3.09
C LEU A 126 -3.19 -4.66 -4.17
N TYR A 127 -2.99 -3.81 -5.17
CA TYR A 127 -3.94 -3.65 -6.27
C TYR A 127 -4.18 -4.99 -6.99
N ARG A 128 -3.11 -5.69 -7.39
CA ARG A 128 -3.21 -6.95 -8.14
C ARG A 128 -3.88 -8.05 -7.31
N ASN A 129 -3.57 -8.13 -6.02
CA ASN A 129 -4.23 -9.09 -5.13
C ASN A 129 -5.74 -8.83 -5.06
N VAL A 130 -6.16 -7.58 -4.86
CA VAL A 130 -7.59 -7.23 -4.76
C VAL A 130 -8.31 -7.35 -6.10
N ASP A 131 -7.68 -6.94 -7.20
CA ASP A 131 -8.19 -7.12 -8.57
C ASP A 131 -8.39 -8.60 -8.91
N HIS A 132 -7.44 -9.44 -8.49
CA HIS A 132 -7.55 -10.89 -8.66
C HIS A 132 -8.77 -11.45 -7.92
N LEU A 133 -8.93 -11.08 -6.65
CA LEU A 133 -10.05 -11.55 -5.83
C LEU A 133 -11.41 -11.11 -6.38
N PHE A 134 -11.52 -9.89 -6.92
CA PHE A 134 -12.79 -9.37 -7.41
C PHE A 134 -13.18 -9.79 -8.83
N TRP A 135 -12.21 -9.99 -9.73
CA TRP A 135 -12.49 -10.28 -11.13
C TRP A 135 -11.69 -11.47 -11.67
N ARG A 136 -10.35 -11.47 -11.55
CA ARG A 136 -9.52 -12.46 -12.27
C ARG A 136 -9.65 -13.89 -11.75
N ALA A 137 -10.07 -14.08 -10.50
CA ALA A 137 -10.33 -15.41 -9.95
C ALA A 137 -11.40 -16.16 -10.74
N LYS A 138 -12.41 -15.44 -11.26
CA LYS A 138 -13.44 -16.03 -12.13
C LYS A 138 -12.85 -16.50 -13.46
N GLU A 139 -11.94 -15.73 -14.03
CA GLU A 139 -11.23 -16.04 -15.28
C GLU A 139 -10.26 -17.22 -15.09
N ALA A 140 -9.67 -17.34 -13.90
CA ALA A 140 -8.78 -18.43 -13.51
C ALA A 140 -9.51 -19.76 -13.21
N LYS A 141 -10.82 -19.85 -13.51
CA LYS A 141 -11.66 -21.04 -13.28
C LYS A 141 -11.72 -21.49 -11.82
N VAL A 142 -11.55 -20.58 -10.87
CA VAL A 142 -11.77 -20.86 -9.44
C VAL A 142 -13.26 -21.19 -9.24
N PRO A 143 -13.63 -22.24 -8.49
CA PRO A 143 -15.02 -22.60 -8.26
C PRO A 143 -15.83 -21.43 -7.70
N GLU A 144 -17.05 -21.21 -8.21
CA GLU A 144 -17.91 -20.11 -7.73
C GLU A 144 -18.23 -20.21 -6.23
N SER A 145 -18.28 -21.44 -5.69
CA SER A 145 -18.42 -21.69 -4.24
C SER A 145 -17.25 -21.13 -3.43
N THR A 146 -16.02 -21.22 -3.95
CA THR A 146 -14.81 -20.66 -3.34
C THR A 146 -14.76 -19.16 -3.49
N ILE A 147 -15.14 -18.62 -4.66
CA ILE A 147 -15.22 -17.17 -4.89
C ILE A 147 -16.29 -16.54 -3.98
N ALA A 148 -17.43 -17.20 -3.77
CA ALA A 148 -18.51 -16.70 -2.92
C ALA A 148 -18.17 -16.71 -1.42
N ARG A 149 -17.15 -17.46 -0.99
CA ARG A 149 -16.62 -17.40 0.38
C ARG A 149 -15.76 -16.17 0.60
N PHE A 150 -15.20 -15.60 -0.46
CA PHE A 150 -14.60 -14.28 -0.38
C PHE A 150 -15.73 -13.24 -0.20
N PRO A 151 -15.60 -12.31 0.76
CA PRO A 151 -16.64 -11.32 1.08
C PRO A 151 -17.17 -10.49 -0.10
#